data_AF-A0A969ANW6-F1
#
_entry.id   AF-A0A969ANW6-F1
#
_cell.length_a   1.000
_cell.length_b   1.000
_cell.length_c   1.000
_cell.angle_alpha   90.00
_cell.angle_beta   90.00
_cell.angle_gamma   90.00
#
_symmetry.space_group_name_H-M   'P 1'
#
loop_
_entity.id
_entity.type
_entity.pdbx_description
1 polymer ?
#
loop_
_entity_poly.entity_id
_entity_poly.type
_entity_poly.pdbx_seq_one_letter_code
_entity_poly.pdbx_strand_id
1 'polypeptide(L)'
;MLAAVENAEDLAQLEALQQRVQQQLRQQSSLQSTRDIGALEPYFALAQVAYAVDRRLVLEGTAEGHYDRALDLAQEAIRARDRADEPVTLDALEAQEVLWGEAIALLQAIPEQSLLWEQAQAKSADYRQIAQLVSVDVDARQSLVWLTMRAAGPAEAIRISVCHLSGECRHFQGDIPPASPASLIKLPMAVALMHKVTTENIDLDEDVYVDPHNWTENASGAKIFVDRTYPLREVMVRMIKESNNIATNQLVDYMAGTISTPPWRN
;
A
#
# COMPACT_ATOMS: atom_id res chain seq x y z
N MET A 1 10.49 -14.55 48.24
CA MET A 1 9.59 -13.40 48.03
C MET A 1 9.90 -12.66 46.74
N LEU A 2 11.18 -12.39 46.39
CA LEU A 2 11.54 -11.83 45.08
C LEU A 2 10.98 -12.62 43.90
N ALA A 3 11.15 -13.94 43.89
CA ALA A 3 10.54 -14.81 42.86
C ALA A 3 9.00 -14.72 42.81
N ALA A 4 8.33 -14.34 43.90
CA ALA A 4 6.88 -14.15 43.90
C ALA A 4 6.47 -12.81 43.28
N VAL A 5 7.38 -11.83 43.20
CA VAL A 5 7.17 -10.59 42.43
C VAL A 5 7.24 -10.89 40.94
N GLU A 6 8.21 -11.71 40.53
CA GLU A 6 8.43 -12.08 39.13
C GLU A 6 7.36 -13.02 38.59
N ASN A 7 6.86 -13.94 39.43
CA ASN A 7 5.85 -14.94 39.06
C ASN A 7 4.41 -14.51 39.37
N ALA A 8 4.17 -13.24 39.71
CA ALA A 8 2.80 -12.77 39.92
C ALA A 8 2.03 -12.85 38.60
N GLU A 9 0.85 -13.45 38.63
CA GLU A 9 0.03 -13.68 37.42
C GLU A 9 -1.01 -12.57 37.18
N ASP A 10 -1.28 -11.76 38.21
CA ASP A 10 -2.27 -10.68 38.15
C ASP A 10 -1.91 -9.52 39.09
N LEU A 11 -2.57 -8.37 38.90
CA LEU A 11 -2.34 -7.17 39.70
C LEU A 11 -2.73 -7.36 41.17
N ALA A 12 -3.77 -8.15 41.46
CA ALA A 12 -4.22 -8.39 42.82
C ALA A 12 -3.17 -9.17 43.64
N GLN A 13 -2.42 -10.08 43.01
CA GLN A 13 -1.29 -10.78 43.61
C GLN A 13 -0.16 -9.80 43.95
N LEU A 14 0.15 -8.84 43.07
CA LEU A 14 1.16 -7.82 43.33
C LEU A 14 0.74 -6.88 44.47
N GLU A 15 -0.51 -6.44 44.50
CA GLU A 15 -1.07 -5.61 45.58
C GLU A 15 -1.09 -6.35 46.92
N ALA A 16 -1.51 -7.62 46.92
CA ALA A 16 -1.50 -8.46 48.11
C ALA A 16 -0.06 -8.68 48.63
N LEU A 17 0.90 -8.84 47.73
CA LEU A 17 2.32 -8.94 48.08
C LEU A 17 2.85 -7.63 48.66
N GLN A 18 2.47 -6.48 48.09
CA GLN A 18 2.80 -5.16 48.60
C GLN A 18 2.30 -4.97 50.04
N GLN A 19 1.02 -5.25 50.28
CA GLN A 19 0.40 -5.14 51.61
C GLN A 19 1.11 -6.04 52.63
N ARG A 20 1.42 -7.28 52.25
CA ARG A 20 2.13 -8.24 53.11
C ARG A 20 3.53 -7.75 53.47
N VAL A 21 4.29 -7.26 52.49
CA VAL A 21 5.66 -6.74 52.71
C VAL A 21 5.62 -5.51 53.60
N GLN A 22 4.68 -4.58 53.37
CA GLN A 22 4.51 -3.40 54.21
C GLN A 22 4.13 -3.75 55.65
N GLN A 23 3.29 -4.76 55.86
CA GLN A 23 2.94 -5.22 57.20
C GLN A 23 4.16 -5.81 57.92
N GLN A 24 4.96 -6.63 57.22
CA GLN A 24 6.18 -7.21 57.79
C GLN A 24 7.24 -6.15 58.10
N LEU A 25 7.42 -5.15 57.23
CA LEU A 25 8.32 -4.03 57.49
C LEU A 25 7.92 -3.23 58.73
N ARG A 26 6.61 -2.97 58.94
CA ARG A 26 6.10 -2.32 60.14
C ARG A 26 6.30 -3.14 61.42
N GLN A 27 6.23 -4.46 61.32
CA GLN A 27 6.48 -5.36 62.45
C GLN A 27 7.97 -5.46 62.79
N GLN A 28 8.86 -5.36 61.80
CA GLN A 28 10.30 -5.39 62.06
C GLN A 28 10.84 -4.06 62.57
N SER A 29 10.30 -2.92 62.11
CA SER A 29 10.72 -1.60 62.58
C SER A 29 10.39 -1.37 64.07
N SER A 30 9.34 -2.01 64.60
CA SER A 30 9.02 -1.93 66.04
C SER A 30 9.96 -2.75 66.93
N LEU A 31 10.75 -3.67 66.36
CA LEU A 31 11.72 -4.52 67.08
C LEU A 31 13.15 -3.93 67.10
N GLN A 32 13.42 -2.85 66.35
CA GLN A 32 14.76 -2.26 66.11
C GLN A 32 15.30 -1.37 67.27
N SER A 33 15.04 -1.71 68.53
CA SER A 33 15.67 -1.05 69.69
C SER A 33 17.10 -1.58 70.00
N THR A 34 17.62 -2.52 69.21
CA THR A 34 18.88 -3.22 69.47
C THR A 34 19.99 -2.78 68.49
N ARG A 35 21.18 -2.46 69.03
CA ARG A 35 22.38 -1.99 68.28
C ARG A 35 23.07 -3.09 67.43
N ASP A 36 22.39 -4.19 67.11
CA ASP A 36 22.99 -5.31 66.38
C ASP A 36 22.75 -5.16 64.87
N ILE A 37 23.82 -4.91 64.12
CA ILE A 37 23.79 -4.74 62.66
C ILE A 37 23.39 -6.05 61.97
N GLY A 38 23.71 -7.22 62.55
CA GLY A 38 23.30 -8.52 62.00
C GLY A 38 21.78 -8.73 62.06
N ALA A 39 21.10 -8.09 63.02
CA ALA A 39 19.65 -8.14 63.12
C ALA A 39 18.92 -7.30 62.04
N LEU A 40 19.65 -6.55 61.22
CA LEU A 40 19.08 -5.72 60.14
C LEU A 40 19.06 -6.41 58.77
N GLU A 41 19.74 -7.56 58.58
CA GLU A 41 19.72 -8.29 57.31
C GLU A 41 18.30 -8.63 56.81
N PRO A 42 17.37 -9.13 57.66
CA PRO A 42 15.99 -9.41 57.22
C PRO A 42 15.24 -8.17 56.78
N TYR A 43 15.53 -7.02 57.40
CA TYR A 43 14.95 -5.74 57.03
C TYR A 43 15.40 -5.30 55.64
N PHE A 44 16.69 -5.41 55.32
CA PHE A 44 17.21 -5.07 53.99
C PHE A 44 16.64 -5.99 52.90
N ALA A 45 16.52 -7.29 53.17
CA ALA A 45 15.89 -8.22 52.25
C ALA A 45 14.42 -7.87 51.98
N LEU A 46 13.64 -7.52 53.02
CA LEU A 46 12.25 -7.08 52.87
C LEU A 46 12.15 -5.74 52.12
N ALA A 47 13.07 -4.80 52.36
CA ALA A 47 13.11 -3.53 51.66
C ALA A 47 13.39 -3.71 50.15
N GLN A 48 14.27 -4.66 49.77
CA GLN A 48 14.51 -5.01 48.37
C GLN A 48 13.25 -5.58 47.70
N VAL A 49 12.52 -6.46 48.40
CA VAL A 49 11.25 -6.99 47.90
C VAL A 49 10.22 -5.87 47.73
N ALA A 50 10.10 -4.96 48.72
CA ALA A 50 9.18 -3.82 48.63
C ALA A 50 9.47 -2.98 47.39
N TYR A 51 10.74 -2.62 47.18
CA TYR A 51 11.17 -1.88 46.00
C TYR A 51 10.85 -2.61 44.69
N ALA A 52 11.07 -3.93 44.63
CA ALA A 52 10.76 -4.73 43.45
C ALA A 52 9.25 -4.76 43.15
N VAL A 53 8.40 -4.91 44.18
CA VAL A 53 6.94 -4.87 44.04
C VAL A 53 6.48 -3.49 43.56
N ASP A 54 6.96 -2.41 44.17
CA ASP A 54 6.57 -1.04 43.80
C ASP A 54 6.97 -0.73 42.34
N ARG A 55 8.18 -1.11 41.96
CA ARG A 55 8.65 -1.03 40.56
C ARG A 55 7.74 -1.79 39.61
N ARG A 56 7.33 -3.00 39.98
CA ARG A 56 6.48 -3.85 39.14
C ARG A 56 5.08 -3.26 39.00
N LEU A 57 4.49 -2.76 40.09
CA LEU A 57 3.19 -2.07 40.06
C LEU A 57 3.22 -0.83 39.16
N VAL A 58 4.28 -0.03 39.20
CA VAL A 58 4.44 1.13 38.30
C VAL A 58 4.54 0.71 36.83
N LEU A 59 5.26 -0.39 36.55
CA LEU A 59 5.34 -0.96 35.21
C LEU A 59 3.95 -1.38 34.71
N GLU A 60 3.18 -2.11 35.53
CA GLU A 60 1.83 -2.54 35.14
C GLU A 60 0.87 -1.37 34.94
N GLY A 61 0.91 -0.35 35.83
CA GLY A 61 0.08 0.84 35.66
C GLY A 61 0.42 1.65 34.40
N THR A 62 1.69 1.67 34.00
CA THR A 62 2.11 2.30 32.73
C THR A 62 1.63 1.48 31.53
N ALA A 63 1.73 0.15 31.60
CA ALA A 63 1.25 -0.75 30.56
C ALA A 63 -0.27 -0.66 30.37
N GLU A 64 -1.03 -0.62 31.46
CA GLU A 64 -2.48 -0.40 31.45
C GLU A 64 -2.84 0.94 30.80
N GLY A 65 -2.17 2.02 31.20
CA GLY A 65 -2.39 3.34 30.58
C GLY A 65 -2.07 3.39 29.08
N HIS A 66 -1.01 2.72 28.63
CA HIS A 66 -0.73 2.57 27.19
C HIS A 66 -1.80 1.76 26.47
N TYR A 67 -2.24 0.65 27.07
CA TYR A 67 -3.24 -0.23 26.49
C TYR A 67 -4.58 0.50 26.32
N ASP A 68 -5.06 1.17 27.37
CA ASP A 68 -6.32 1.93 27.35
C ASP A 68 -6.27 3.08 26.35
N ARG A 69 -5.17 3.85 26.34
CA ARG A 69 -5.03 4.94 25.36
C ARG A 69 -5.01 4.43 23.92
N ALA A 70 -4.42 3.26 23.67
CA ALA A 70 -4.46 2.64 22.35
C ALA A 70 -5.89 2.24 21.95
N LEU A 71 -6.69 1.73 22.88
CA LEU A 71 -8.11 1.44 22.62
C LEU A 71 -8.91 2.71 22.31
N ASP A 72 -8.66 3.79 23.03
CA ASP A 72 -9.32 5.09 22.79
C ASP A 72 -8.98 5.65 21.41
N LEU A 73 -7.70 5.65 21.03
CA LEU A 73 -7.24 6.10 19.71
C LEU A 73 -7.86 5.26 18.58
N ALA A 74 -7.97 3.95 18.76
CA ALA A 74 -8.64 3.08 17.80
C ALA A 74 -10.14 3.42 17.66
N GLN A 75 -10.83 3.73 18.78
CA GLN A 75 -12.22 4.19 18.72
C GLN A 75 -12.35 5.56 18.05
N GLU A 76 -11.42 6.47 18.30
CA GLU A 76 -11.34 7.76 17.62
C GLU A 76 -11.16 7.57 16.10
N ALA A 77 -10.30 6.64 15.67
CA ALA A 77 -10.09 6.31 14.26
C ALA A 77 -11.37 5.78 13.60
N ILE A 78 -12.08 4.87 14.27
CA ILE A 78 -13.37 4.34 13.79
C ILE A 78 -14.40 5.47 13.66
N ARG A 79 -14.54 6.32 14.67
CA ARG A 79 -15.49 7.45 14.63
C ARG A 79 -15.14 8.48 13.55
N ALA A 80 -13.85 8.70 13.27
CA ALA A 80 -13.41 9.58 12.20
C ALA A 80 -13.91 9.09 10.83
N ARG A 81 -13.99 7.76 10.64
CA ARG A 81 -14.58 7.15 9.45
C ARG A 81 -16.10 7.35 9.40
N ASP A 82 -16.80 7.04 10.49
CA ASP A 82 -18.27 7.07 10.54
C ASP A 82 -18.86 8.48 10.39
N ARG A 83 -18.08 9.51 10.74
CA ARG A 83 -18.47 10.93 10.60
C ARG A 83 -18.12 11.54 9.26
N ALA A 84 -17.34 10.86 8.42
CA ALA A 84 -16.99 11.38 7.12
C ALA A 84 -18.23 11.35 6.21
N ASP A 85 -18.52 12.48 5.55
CA ASP A 85 -19.53 12.50 4.47
C ASP A 85 -19.14 11.47 3.41
N GLU A 86 -20.11 10.76 2.84
CA GLU A 86 -19.84 9.91 1.69
C GLU A 86 -19.67 10.76 0.42
N PRO A 87 -18.57 10.60 -0.33
CA PRO A 87 -17.45 9.67 -0.13
C PRO A 87 -16.40 10.18 0.88
N VAL A 88 -15.86 9.26 1.69
CA VAL A 88 -14.81 9.56 2.69
C VAL A 88 -13.66 10.37 2.06
N THR A 89 -13.36 11.52 2.67
CA THR A 89 -12.34 12.48 2.21
C THR A 89 -10.91 11.96 2.48
N LEU A 90 -9.93 12.48 1.73
CA LEU A 90 -8.52 12.15 1.96
C LEU A 90 -8.06 12.56 3.36
N ASP A 91 -8.37 13.79 3.79
CA ASP A 91 -8.02 14.29 5.13
C ASP A 91 -8.55 13.38 6.25
N ALA A 92 -9.75 12.81 6.08
CA ALA A 92 -10.33 11.89 7.06
C ALA A 92 -9.61 10.53 7.10
N LEU A 93 -9.02 10.09 5.99
CA LEU A 93 -8.23 8.86 5.91
C LEU A 93 -6.82 9.05 6.44
N GLU A 94 -6.18 10.18 6.14
CA GLU A 94 -4.87 10.54 6.71
C GLU A 94 -4.97 10.66 8.25
N ALA A 95 -6.04 11.28 8.76
CA ALA A 95 -6.30 11.33 10.19
C ALA A 95 -6.47 9.92 10.80
N GLN A 96 -7.16 9.01 10.11
CA GLN A 96 -7.27 7.61 10.54
C GLN A 96 -5.93 6.89 10.55
N GLU A 97 -5.11 7.08 9.51
CA GLU A 97 -3.79 6.45 9.41
C GLU A 97 -2.90 6.84 10.59
N VAL A 98 -2.88 8.12 10.95
CA VAL A 98 -2.16 8.63 12.13
C VAL A 98 -2.66 7.98 13.42
N LEU A 99 -3.97 7.98 13.66
CA LEU A 99 -4.56 7.42 14.88
C LEU A 99 -4.27 5.92 15.03
N TRP A 100 -4.36 5.15 13.95
CA TRP A 100 -3.99 3.74 13.96
C TRP A 100 -2.50 3.53 14.23
N GLY A 101 -1.64 4.35 13.62
CA GLY A 101 -0.19 4.32 13.86
C GLY A 101 0.16 4.59 15.32
N GLU A 102 -0.44 5.60 15.95
CA GLU A 102 -0.23 5.92 17.37
C GLU A 102 -0.73 4.81 18.30
N ALA A 103 -1.91 4.25 18.02
CA ALA A 103 -2.45 3.12 18.81
C ALA A 103 -1.51 1.89 18.76
N ILE A 104 -0.98 1.56 17.58
CA ILE A 104 -0.02 0.47 17.40
C ILE A 104 1.26 0.75 18.19
N ALA A 105 1.78 1.97 18.14
CA ALA A 105 3.01 2.35 18.84
C ALA A 105 2.88 2.22 20.36
N LEU A 106 1.74 2.62 20.94
CA LEU A 106 1.47 2.46 22.37
C LEU A 106 1.44 0.99 22.79
N LEU A 107 0.78 0.13 22.02
CA LEU A 107 0.73 -1.31 22.29
C LEU A 107 2.12 -1.95 22.18
N GLN A 108 2.94 -1.53 21.22
CA GLN A 108 4.32 -2.01 21.07
C GLN A 108 5.25 -1.51 22.17
N ALA A 109 4.94 -0.38 22.81
CA ALA A 109 5.71 0.15 23.92
C ALA A 109 5.46 -0.59 25.26
N ILE A 110 4.46 -1.47 25.32
CA ILE A 110 4.22 -2.32 26.50
C ILE A 110 5.34 -3.36 26.60
N PRO A 111 6.11 -3.39 27.71
CA PRO A 111 7.27 -4.25 27.84
C PRO A 111 6.89 -5.72 27.98
N GLU A 112 7.74 -6.62 27.48
CA GLU A 112 7.57 -8.09 27.55
C GLU A 112 7.31 -8.62 28.96
N GLN A 113 7.81 -7.91 29.97
CA GLN A 113 7.63 -8.33 31.34
C GLN A 113 6.20 -8.08 31.83
N SER A 114 5.43 -7.16 31.23
CA SER A 114 4.08 -6.80 31.69
C SER A 114 3.10 -7.96 31.56
N LEU A 115 2.13 -8.01 32.48
CA LEU A 115 0.99 -8.92 32.43
C LEU A 115 0.12 -8.73 31.17
N LEU A 116 0.15 -7.52 30.58
CA LEU A 116 -0.64 -7.18 29.39
C LEU A 116 0.09 -7.46 28.07
N TRP A 117 1.35 -7.92 28.10
CA TRP A 117 2.17 -7.97 26.89
C TRP A 117 1.57 -8.86 25.78
N GLU A 118 1.15 -10.09 26.10
CA GLU A 118 0.57 -11.00 25.09
C GLU A 118 -0.70 -10.40 24.46
N GLN A 119 -1.56 -9.83 25.31
CA GLN A 119 -2.79 -9.17 24.87
C GLN A 119 -2.49 -7.96 23.98
N ALA A 120 -1.50 -7.15 24.36
CA ALA A 120 -1.05 -6.00 23.59
C ALA A 120 -0.47 -6.40 22.22
N GLN A 121 0.31 -7.48 22.14
CA GLN A 121 0.84 -7.97 20.87
C GLN A 121 -0.27 -8.50 19.96
N ALA A 122 -1.22 -9.27 20.50
CA ALA A 122 -2.39 -9.72 19.75
C ALA A 122 -3.19 -8.53 19.21
N LYS A 123 -3.46 -7.53 20.06
CA LYS A 123 -4.19 -6.33 19.66
C LYS A 123 -3.44 -5.48 18.63
N SER A 124 -2.11 -5.39 18.77
CA SER A 124 -1.25 -4.69 17.82
C SER A 124 -1.29 -5.35 16.45
N ALA A 125 -1.34 -6.69 16.39
CA ALA A 125 -1.50 -7.42 15.13
C ALA A 125 -2.84 -7.13 14.45
N ASP A 126 -3.94 -7.10 15.20
CA ASP A 126 -5.26 -6.70 14.69
C ASP A 126 -5.24 -5.29 14.12
N TYR A 127 -4.66 -4.33 14.86
CA TYR A 127 -4.60 -2.93 14.44
C TYR A 127 -3.74 -2.72 13.20
N ARG A 128 -2.65 -3.47 13.03
CA ARG A 128 -1.83 -3.42 11.81
C ARG A 128 -2.61 -3.85 10.57
N GLN A 129 -3.49 -4.85 10.69
CA GLN A 129 -4.33 -5.26 9.56
C GLN A 129 -5.28 -4.13 9.14
N ILE A 130 -5.87 -3.43 10.12
CA ILE A 130 -6.77 -2.31 9.84
C ILE A 130 -5.98 -1.12 9.26
N ALA A 131 -4.85 -0.77 9.86
CA ALA A 131 -3.99 0.32 9.40
C ALA A 131 -3.52 0.11 7.96
N GLN A 132 -3.20 -1.13 7.58
CA GLN A 132 -2.82 -1.47 6.21
C GLN A 132 -3.94 -1.18 5.21
N LEU A 133 -5.20 -1.50 5.56
CA LEU A 133 -6.35 -1.18 4.70
C LEU A 133 -6.53 0.33 4.53
N VAL A 134 -6.40 1.10 5.62
CA VAL A 134 -6.49 2.57 5.58
C VAL A 134 -5.36 3.15 4.72
N SER A 135 -4.14 2.66 4.86
CA SER A 135 -2.99 3.13 4.08
C SER A 135 -3.17 2.89 2.58
N VAL A 136 -3.73 1.73 2.18
CA VAL A 136 -4.11 1.47 0.78
C VAL A 136 -5.13 2.50 0.26
N ASP A 137 -6.12 2.86 1.09
CA ASP A 137 -7.13 3.86 0.75
C ASP A 137 -6.58 5.29 0.65
N VAL A 138 -5.60 5.64 1.49
CA VAL A 138 -4.84 6.90 1.44
C VAL A 138 -4.01 6.95 0.15
N ASP A 139 -3.20 5.92 -0.11
CA ASP A 139 -2.35 5.82 -1.30
C ASP A 139 -3.16 5.92 -2.59
N ALA A 140 -4.31 5.25 -2.65
CA ALA A 140 -5.20 5.30 -3.79
C ALA A 140 -5.69 6.73 -4.07
N ARG A 141 -6.03 7.50 -3.03
CA ARG A 141 -6.55 8.88 -3.13
C ARG A 141 -5.47 9.94 -3.28
N GLN A 142 -4.29 9.74 -2.70
CA GLN A 142 -3.12 10.60 -2.90
C GLN A 142 -2.48 10.42 -4.26
N SER A 143 -2.74 9.30 -4.95
CA SER A 143 -2.17 9.06 -6.26
C SER A 143 -2.48 10.22 -7.23
N LEU A 144 -1.46 10.64 -7.97
CA LEU A 144 -1.56 11.70 -9.00
C LEU A 144 -2.70 11.42 -9.99
N VAL A 145 -3.00 10.14 -10.23
CA VAL A 145 -4.13 9.65 -11.03
C VAL A 145 -5.45 10.16 -10.45
N TRP A 146 -5.68 10.00 -9.15
CA TRP A 146 -6.91 10.43 -8.48
C TRP A 146 -7.07 11.96 -8.46
N LEU A 147 -5.99 12.69 -8.20
CA LEU A 147 -5.98 14.17 -8.25
C LEU A 147 -6.27 14.71 -9.66
N THR A 148 -5.72 14.07 -10.70
CA THR A 148 -5.98 14.46 -12.11
C THR A 148 -7.43 14.18 -12.50
N MET A 149 -8.02 13.12 -11.96
CA MET A 149 -9.41 12.74 -12.25
C MET A 149 -10.44 13.70 -11.67
N ARG A 150 -10.26 14.17 -10.44
CA ARG A 150 -11.16 15.17 -9.83
C ARG A 150 -11.21 16.47 -10.66
N ALA A 151 -10.15 16.75 -11.42
CA ALA A 151 -10.10 17.89 -12.34
C ALA A 151 -10.67 17.60 -13.74
N ALA A 152 -10.84 16.33 -14.15
CA ALA A 152 -11.06 15.94 -15.55
C ALA A 152 -12.51 15.54 -15.94
N GLY A 153 -13.43 15.34 -15.00
CA GLY A 153 -14.84 14.99 -15.28
C GLY A 153 -15.32 13.71 -14.55
N PRO A 154 -16.50 13.17 -14.90
CA PRO A 154 -17.11 12.07 -14.16
C PRO A 154 -16.24 10.81 -14.19
N ALA A 155 -15.94 10.28 -13.01
CA ALA A 155 -14.97 9.21 -12.77
C ALA A 155 -15.30 7.91 -13.50
N GLU A 156 -16.56 7.67 -13.88
CA GLU A 156 -17.04 6.43 -14.50
C GLU A 156 -16.55 6.21 -15.93
N ALA A 157 -16.13 7.27 -16.64
CA ALA A 157 -15.67 7.17 -18.02
C ALA A 157 -14.15 7.08 -18.16
N ILE A 158 -13.41 7.38 -17.09
CA ILE A 158 -11.96 7.56 -17.12
C ILE A 158 -11.28 6.27 -16.64
N ARG A 159 -10.31 5.81 -17.42
CA ARG A 159 -9.48 4.64 -17.10
C ARG A 159 -8.03 5.08 -17.22
N ILE A 160 -7.23 4.89 -16.17
CA ILE A 160 -5.82 5.30 -16.15
C ILE A 160 -4.99 4.17 -15.58
N SER A 161 -3.91 3.83 -16.26
CA SER A 161 -2.86 2.94 -15.75
C SER A 161 -1.52 3.63 -15.92
N VAL A 162 -0.76 3.74 -14.84
CA VAL A 162 0.62 4.24 -14.83
C VAL A 162 1.50 3.12 -14.30
N CYS A 163 2.38 2.61 -15.16
CA CYS A 163 3.32 1.57 -14.80
C CYS A 163 4.74 2.11 -14.85
N HIS A 164 5.52 1.82 -13.81
CA HIS A 164 6.96 1.94 -13.85
C HIS A 164 7.53 0.83 -14.74
N LEU A 165 8.67 1.07 -15.39
CA LEU A 165 9.31 0.09 -16.28
C LEU A 165 9.79 -1.18 -15.55
N SER A 166 9.84 -1.17 -14.21
CA SER A 166 10.08 -2.37 -13.39
C SER A 166 8.87 -3.31 -13.30
N GLY A 167 7.69 -2.87 -13.75
CA GLY A 167 6.43 -3.63 -13.66
C GLY A 167 5.52 -3.24 -12.50
N GLU A 168 5.92 -2.32 -11.61
CA GLU A 168 5.01 -1.76 -10.60
C GLU A 168 3.98 -0.85 -11.28
N CYS A 169 2.69 -1.11 -11.06
CA CYS A 169 1.61 -0.36 -11.69
C CYS A 169 0.67 0.24 -10.65
N ARG A 170 0.21 1.46 -10.92
CA ARG A 170 -0.90 2.12 -10.23
C ARG A 170 -2.00 2.38 -11.25
N HIS A 171 -3.25 2.17 -10.86
CA HIS A 171 -4.36 2.28 -11.80
C HIS A 171 -5.64 2.80 -11.15
N PHE A 172 -6.49 3.36 -11.99
CA PHE A 172 -7.89 3.64 -11.71
C PHE A 172 -8.71 3.02 -12.83
N GLN A 173 -9.49 1.97 -12.51
CA GLN A 173 -10.23 1.17 -13.50
C GLN A 173 -9.36 0.68 -14.67
N GLY A 174 -8.05 0.58 -14.46
CA GLY A 174 -7.08 0.27 -15.51
C GLY A 174 -7.08 -1.21 -15.94
N ASP A 175 -7.70 -2.05 -15.13
CA ASP A 175 -8.03 -3.45 -15.37
C ASP A 175 -9.29 -3.63 -16.23
N ILE A 176 -10.11 -2.59 -16.37
CA ILE A 176 -11.30 -2.59 -17.21
C ILE A 176 -10.91 -2.15 -18.63
N PRO A 177 -11.09 -3.00 -19.66
CA PRO A 177 -10.80 -2.62 -21.03
C PRO A 177 -11.60 -1.38 -21.45
N PRO A 178 -11.01 -0.46 -22.24
CA PRO A 178 -11.77 0.64 -22.82
C PRO A 178 -12.82 0.08 -23.79
N ALA A 179 -13.92 0.82 -23.97
CA ALA A 179 -14.95 0.46 -24.97
C ALA A 179 -14.36 0.40 -26.39
N SER A 180 -13.31 1.18 -26.67
CA SER A 180 -12.53 1.09 -27.89
C SER A 180 -11.08 1.52 -27.62
N PRO A 181 -10.06 0.77 -28.10
CA PRO A 181 -8.67 1.22 -28.05
C PRO A 181 -8.39 2.38 -29.03
N ALA A 182 -9.32 2.65 -29.96
CA ALA A 182 -9.13 3.60 -31.05
C ALA A 182 -7.76 3.41 -31.71
N SER A 183 -7.00 4.50 -31.91
CA SER A 183 -5.69 4.45 -32.55
C SER A 183 -4.58 3.83 -31.71
N LEU A 184 -4.81 3.50 -30.43
CA LEU A 184 -3.79 2.81 -29.62
C LEU A 184 -3.46 1.41 -30.15
N ILE A 185 -4.37 0.78 -30.93
CA ILE A 185 -4.14 -0.50 -31.60
C ILE A 185 -2.93 -0.50 -32.55
N LYS A 186 -2.53 0.68 -33.04
CA LYS A 186 -1.40 0.83 -33.98
C LYS A 186 -0.08 0.43 -33.35
N LEU A 187 0.08 0.55 -32.03
CA LEU A 187 1.29 0.14 -31.34
C LEU A 187 1.49 -1.39 -31.33
N PRO A 188 0.54 -2.22 -30.85
CA PRO A 188 0.69 -3.67 -30.95
C PRO A 188 0.78 -4.16 -32.41
N MET A 189 0.15 -3.47 -33.37
CA MET A 189 0.38 -3.76 -34.79
C MET A 189 1.83 -3.53 -35.22
N ALA A 190 2.46 -2.42 -34.81
CA ALA A 190 3.87 -2.17 -35.10
C ALA A 190 4.78 -3.22 -34.45
N VAL A 191 4.47 -3.67 -33.23
CA VAL A 191 5.20 -4.76 -32.56
C VAL A 191 5.08 -6.07 -33.36
N ALA A 192 3.87 -6.41 -33.80
CA ALA A 192 3.63 -7.61 -34.62
C ALA A 192 4.36 -7.53 -35.98
N LEU A 193 4.34 -6.36 -36.63
CA LEU A 193 5.07 -6.12 -37.87
C LEU A 193 6.58 -6.29 -37.67
N MET A 194 7.15 -5.69 -36.62
CA MET A 194 8.58 -5.83 -36.33
C MET A 194 8.97 -7.27 -36.00
N HIS A 195 8.09 -8.03 -35.35
CA HIS A 195 8.28 -9.46 -35.15
C HIS A 195 8.30 -10.22 -36.48
N LYS A 196 7.33 -9.97 -37.38
CA LYS A 196 7.30 -10.55 -38.74
C LYS A 196 8.57 -10.21 -39.53
N VAL A 197 8.96 -8.94 -39.55
CA VAL A 197 10.16 -8.43 -40.22
C VAL A 197 11.41 -9.17 -39.75
N THR A 198 11.53 -9.38 -38.44
CA THR A 198 12.67 -10.08 -37.85
C THR A 198 12.64 -11.57 -38.18
N THR A 199 11.49 -12.23 -38.01
CA THR A 199 11.34 -13.68 -38.19
C THR A 199 11.48 -14.09 -39.65
N GLU A 200 11.00 -13.27 -40.58
CA GLU A 200 11.02 -13.55 -42.03
C GLU A 200 12.18 -12.85 -42.76
N ASN A 201 13.02 -12.10 -42.03
CA ASN A 201 14.16 -11.36 -42.58
C ASN A 201 13.77 -10.41 -43.73
N ILE A 202 12.68 -9.66 -43.53
CA ILE A 202 12.14 -8.69 -44.48
C ILE A 202 12.98 -7.40 -44.41
N ASP A 203 13.26 -6.79 -45.57
CA ASP A 203 13.87 -5.47 -45.60
C ASP A 203 12.81 -4.39 -45.33
N LEU A 204 13.03 -3.53 -44.34
CA LEU A 204 12.13 -2.42 -44.04
C LEU A 204 12.08 -1.38 -45.16
N ASP A 205 13.07 -1.36 -46.05
CA ASP A 205 13.09 -0.49 -47.21
C ASP A 205 12.45 -1.16 -48.46
N GLU A 206 11.89 -2.36 -48.31
CA GLU A 206 11.04 -2.99 -49.33
C GLU A 206 9.79 -2.15 -49.62
N ASP A 207 9.46 -2.08 -50.91
CA ASP A 207 8.30 -1.35 -51.43
C ASP A 207 6.98 -2.05 -51.09
N VAL A 208 6.05 -1.29 -50.51
CA VAL A 208 4.67 -1.69 -50.27
C VAL A 208 3.75 -0.84 -51.11
N TYR A 209 2.96 -1.49 -51.97
CA TYR A 209 1.88 -0.83 -52.69
C TYR A 209 0.67 -0.64 -51.78
N VAL A 210 0.14 0.59 -51.75
CA VAL A 210 -1.02 0.96 -50.94
C VAL A 210 -2.28 0.81 -51.78
N ASP A 211 -3.09 -0.20 -51.49
CA ASP A 211 -4.27 -0.55 -52.27
C ASP A 211 -5.35 0.56 -52.21
N PRO A 212 -5.95 0.95 -53.36
CA PRO A 212 -7.12 1.84 -53.41
C PRO A 212 -8.25 1.52 -52.43
N HIS A 213 -8.48 0.24 -52.12
CA HIS A 213 -9.52 -0.19 -51.19
C HIS A 213 -9.22 0.17 -49.72
N ASN A 214 -7.96 0.48 -49.40
CA ASN A 214 -7.55 0.91 -48.06
C ASN A 214 -7.81 2.38 -47.78
N TRP A 215 -8.42 3.11 -48.72
CA TRP A 215 -8.77 4.51 -48.53
C TRP A 215 -9.77 4.68 -47.38
N THR A 216 -9.48 5.65 -46.51
CA THR A 216 -10.36 6.05 -45.41
C THR A 216 -10.01 7.46 -44.96
N GLU A 217 -10.89 8.05 -44.14
CA GLU A 217 -10.64 9.36 -43.54
C GLU A 217 -9.40 9.31 -42.63
N ASN A 218 -8.53 10.30 -42.77
CA ASN A 218 -7.26 10.41 -42.06
C ASN A 218 -7.23 11.68 -41.21
N ALA A 219 -6.39 11.68 -40.18
CA ALA A 219 -6.06 12.89 -39.45
C ALA A 219 -5.41 13.94 -40.37
N SER A 220 -5.61 15.22 -40.06
CA SER A 220 -4.99 16.33 -40.79
C SER A 220 -3.46 16.17 -40.82
N GLY A 221 -2.86 16.26 -42.02
CA GLY A 221 -1.42 16.15 -42.23
C GLY A 221 -0.89 14.77 -42.64
N ALA A 222 -1.76 13.76 -42.76
CA ALA A 222 -1.43 12.42 -43.24
C ALA A 222 -0.77 12.42 -44.65
N LYS A 223 0.33 11.68 -44.81
CA LYS A 223 1.11 11.65 -46.09
C LYS A 223 1.17 10.30 -46.84
N ILE A 224 0.48 9.28 -46.32
CA ILE A 224 0.23 8.04 -47.07
C ILE A 224 -1.08 8.18 -47.82
N PHE A 225 -1.02 7.95 -49.13
CA PHE A 225 -2.17 7.95 -50.03
C PHE A 225 -2.26 6.59 -50.72
N VAL A 226 -3.47 6.20 -51.09
CA VAL A 226 -3.68 5.00 -51.91
C VAL A 226 -3.16 5.18 -53.33
N ASP A 227 -3.03 4.05 -54.04
CA ASP A 227 -2.50 3.96 -55.39
C ASP A 227 -1.07 4.50 -55.52
N ARG A 228 -0.26 4.23 -54.49
CA ARG A 228 1.14 4.65 -54.42
C ARG A 228 1.96 3.59 -53.71
N THR A 229 3.26 3.60 -53.99
CA THR A 229 4.23 2.72 -53.35
C THR A 229 5.06 3.53 -52.36
N TYR A 230 5.31 2.93 -51.19
CA TYR A 230 6.16 3.49 -50.15
C TYR A 230 7.03 2.38 -49.54
N PRO A 231 8.21 2.70 -49.01
CA PRO A 231 8.95 1.76 -48.17
C PRO A 231 8.11 1.32 -46.98
N LEU A 232 8.16 0.04 -46.62
CA LEU A 232 7.45 -0.52 -45.45
C LEU A 232 7.71 0.31 -44.18
N ARG A 233 8.95 0.75 -43.99
CA ARG A 233 9.38 1.67 -42.94
C ARG A 233 8.54 2.94 -42.90
N GLU A 234 8.30 3.58 -44.04
CA GLU A 234 7.54 4.82 -44.11
C GLU A 234 6.07 4.58 -43.74
N VAL A 235 5.46 3.51 -44.26
CA VAL A 235 4.08 3.14 -43.92
C VAL A 235 3.93 2.95 -42.40
N MET A 236 4.82 2.19 -41.77
CA MET A 236 4.83 1.97 -40.32
C MET A 236 5.05 3.27 -39.52
N VAL A 237 6.04 4.09 -39.90
CA VAL A 237 6.33 5.35 -39.21
C VAL A 237 5.14 6.30 -39.29
N ARG A 238 4.48 6.40 -40.45
CA ARG A 238 3.30 7.27 -40.65
C ARG A 238 2.09 6.74 -39.87
N MET A 239 1.91 5.42 -39.78
CA MET A 239 0.90 4.83 -38.91
C MET A 239 1.06 5.31 -37.46
N ILE A 240 2.27 5.28 -36.90
CA ILE A 240 2.51 5.67 -35.50
C ILE A 240 2.50 7.20 -35.33
N LYS A 241 3.28 7.92 -36.14
CA LYS A 241 3.54 9.36 -35.95
C LYS A 241 2.34 10.23 -36.29
N GLU A 242 1.58 9.85 -37.32
CA GLU A 242 0.45 10.63 -37.84
C GLU A 242 -0.89 9.98 -37.51
N SER A 243 -0.88 8.83 -36.82
CA SER A 243 -2.08 8.01 -36.61
C SER A 243 -2.79 7.68 -37.92
N ASN A 244 -2.04 7.48 -39.01
CA ASN A 244 -2.58 7.35 -40.36
C ASN A 244 -3.37 6.04 -40.53
N ASN A 245 -4.67 6.15 -40.82
CA ASN A 245 -5.61 5.03 -40.96
C ASN A 245 -5.41 4.27 -42.28
N ILE A 246 -5.07 4.94 -43.38
CA ILE A 246 -4.74 4.27 -44.66
C ILE A 246 -3.50 3.38 -44.47
N ALA A 247 -2.46 3.90 -43.81
CA ALA A 247 -1.28 3.13 -43.47
C ALA A 247 -1.61 1.95 -42.54
N THR A 248 -2.54 2.15 -41.60
CA THR A 248 -2.99 1.10 -40.68
C THR A 248 -3.64 -0.04 -41.46
N ASN A 249 -4.63 0.27 -42.31
CA ASN A 249 -5.32 -0.73 -43.13
C ASN A 249 -4.34 -1.50 -44.03
N GLN A 250 -3.42 -0.78 -44.68
CA GLN A 250 -2.42 -1.40 -45.53
C GLN A 250 -1.51 -2.36 -44.76
N LEU A 251 -1.14 -2.03 -43.51
CA LEU A 251 -0.32 -2.91 -42.70
C LEU A 251 -1.09 -4.12 -42.16
N VAL A 252 -2.40 -4.00 -41.92
CA VAL A 252 -3.25 -5.18 -41.64
C VAL A 252 -3.19 -6.16 -42.81
N ASP A 253 -3.40 -5.67 -44.02
CA ASP A 253 -3.33 -6.50 -45.22
C ASP A 253 -1.93 -7.10 -45.44
N TYR A 254 -0.89 -6.30 -45.18
CA TYR A 254 0.51 -6.75 -45.20
C TYR A 254 0.74 -7.93 -44.27
N MET A 255 0.28 -7.82 -43.03
CA MET A 255 0.45 -8.88 -42.03
C MET A 255 -0.42 -10.10 -42.30
N ALA A 256 -1.60 -9.91 -42.91
CA ALA A 256 -2.50 -11.00 -43.29
C ALA A 256 -2.05 -11.77 -44.55
N GLY A 257 -1.03 -11.26 -45.27
CA GLY A 257 -0.57 -11.85 -46.52
C GLY A 257 -1.55 -11.65 -47.68
N THR A 258 -2.44 -10.66 -47.58
CA THR A 258 -3.48 -10.37 -48.57
C THR A 258 -3.06 -9.31 -49.60
N ILE A 259 -1.78 -8.92 -49.62
CA ILE A 259 -1.30 -7.87 -50.53
C ILE A 259 -1.34 -8.34 -51.98
N SER A 260 -2.06 -7.54 -52.78
CA SER A 260 -1.97 -7.48 -54.22
C SER A 260 -0.60 -6.94 -54.63
N THR A 261 0.22 -7.76 -55.30
CA THR A 261 1.36 -7.24 -56.05
C THR A 261 0.89 -6.15 -57.01
N PRO A 262 1.69 -5.09 -57.27
CA PRO A 262 1.31 -4.03 -58.18
C PRO A 262 0.83 -4.62 -59.52
N PRO A 263 -0.23 -4.08 -60.15
CA PRO A 263 -0.80 -4.63 -61.38
C PRO A 263 0.19 -4.71 -62.56
N TRP A 264 1.36 -4.08 -62.44
CA TRP A 264 2.42 -4.05 -63.46
C TRP A 264 3.51 -5.14 -63.27
N ARG A 265 3.40 -6.02 -62.26
CA ARG A 265 4.35 -7.11 -61.99
C ARG A 265 3.86 -8.52 -62.39
N ASN A 266 2.77 -8.62 -63.17
CA ASN A 266 2.33 -9.85 -63.83
C ASN A 266 2.66 -9.82 -65.33
#